data_AF-A0A3N7IYF6-F1
#
_entry.id   AF-A0A3N7IYF6-F1
#
_cell.length_a   1.000
_cell.length_b   1.000
_cell.length_c   1.000
_cell.angle_alpha   90.00
_cell.angle_beta   90.00
_cell.angle_gamma   90.00
#
_symmetry.space_group_name_H-M   'P 1'
#
loop_
_entity.id
_entity.type
_entity.pdbx_description
1 polymer ?
#
loop_
_entity_poly.entity_id
_entity_poly.type
_entity_poly.pdbx_seq_one_letter_code
_entity_poly.pdbx_strand_id
1 'polypeptide(L)'
;NNRFTAFPAELQSIKSLAILTLYSNQLSGSIPMQLPTVTDLRNNRYSLADIERFFVNSQQSPELYYSPQRYDVAGSATVPEGEAFTLNQSLSSLAGYQFRWYRDYDQFTGSTAEKLSFNKLKKEDFGTYTCEAFIRRRTLGYEIELSLFREPFDLYNALGTKDTTAEERMYIYPNPAAERATIFSLRDKVLEYTLYDMSGKILMHKRNTIEINTSNLTPALYLLQVKTAAGMRSFKLIKK
;
A
#
# COMPACT_ATOMS: atom_id res chain seq x y z
N ASN A 1 11.93 -6.06 -6.47
CA ASN A 1 12.35 -4.67 -6.65
C ASN A 1 13.68 -4.43 -5.96
N ASN A 2 14.68 -3.91 -6.71
CA ASN A 2 16.06 -3.74 -6.25
C ASN A 2 16.30 -2.40 -5.52
N ARG A 3 15.27 -1.54 -5.39
CA ARG A 3 15.27 -0.28 -4.63
C ARG A 3 16.37 0.74 -5.05
N PHE A 4 16.85 0.71 -6.29
CA PHE A 4 17.80 1.71 -6.79
C PHE A 4 17.21 3.12 -6.71
N THR A 5 17.98 4.11 -6.24
CA THR A 5 17.53 5.50 -6.07
C THR A 5 18.11 6.46 -7.13
N ALA A 6 19.16 6.04 -7.83
CA ALA A 6 19.82 6.79 -8.91
C ALA A 6 20.19 5.87 -10.07
N PHE A 7 20.24 6.43 -11.28
CA PHE A 7 20.57 5.66 -12.49
C PHE A 7 22.00 5.10 -12.37
N PRO A 8 22.23 3.79 -12.56
CA PRO A 8 23.58 3.22 -12.47
C PRO A 8 24.48 3.72 -13.59
N ALA A 9 25.45 4.59 -13.26
CA ALA A 9 26.28 5.28 -14.26
C ALA A 9 27.15 4.31 -15.06
N GLU A 10 27.54 3.19 -14.46
CA GLU A 10 28.38 2.15 -15.05
C GLU A 10 27.73 1.55 -16.30
N LEU A 11 26.40 1.48 -16.34
CA LEU A 11 25.66 0.93 -17.48
C LEU A 11 25.80 1.78 -18.74
N GLN A 12 26.12 3.07 -18.61
CA GLN A 12 26.36 3.97 -19.75
C GLN A 12 27.67 3.63 -20.48
N SER A 13 28.60 2.95 -19.81
CA SER A 13 29.87 2.54 -20.43
C SER A 13 29.74 1.32 -21.35
N ILE A 14 28.62 0.58 -21.24
CA ILE A 14 28.41 -0.66 -21.97
C ILE A 14 27.85 -0.36 -23.36
N LYS A 15 28.75 -0.15 -24.33
CA LYS A 15 28.40 0.23 -25.71
C LYS A 15 27.52 -0.79 -26.46
N SER A 16 27.53 -2.05 -26.04
CA SER A 16 26.72 -3.13 -26.62
C SER A 16 25.35 -3.31 -25.96
N LEU A 17 25.02 -2.52 -24.93
CA LEU A 17 23.76 -2.64 -24.22
C LEU A 17 22.61 -2.12 -25.08
N ALA A 18 21.79 -3.04 -25.58
CA ALA A 18 20.64 -2.69 -26.43
C ALA A 18 19.35 -2.46 -25.63
N ILE A 19 19.16 -3.21 -24.55
CA ILE A 19 17.93 -3.21 -23.74
C ILE A 19 18.30 -3.06 -22.26
N LEU A 20 17.66 -2.11 -21.58
CA LEU A 20 17.82 -1.88 -20.15
C LEU A 20 16.47 -1.74 -19.45
N THR A 21 16.20 -2.64 -18.49
CA THR A 21 14.99 -2.59 -17.66
C THR A 21 15.34 -2.18 -16.24
N LEU A 22 14.95 -0.97 -15.85
CA LEU A 22 15.06 -0.44 -14.50
C LEU A 22 13.68 -0.21 -13.86
N TYR A 23 12.67 -0.90 -14.39
CA TYR A 23 11.30 -0.91 -13.92
C TYR A 23 11.19 -1.16 -12.41
N SER A 24 10.27 -0.43 -11.76
CA SER A 24 9.90 -0.63 -10.35
C SER A 24 11.07 -0.52 -9.36
N ASN A 25 11.80 0.59 -9.47
CA ASN A 25 12.79 1.00 -8.48
C ASN A 25 12.35 2.34 -7.85
N GLN A 26 13.31 3.11 -7.34
CA GLN A 26 13.09 4.41 -6.71
C GLN A 26 13.90 5.50 -7.41
N LEU A 27 14.24 5.29 -8.69
CA LEU A 27 15.10 6.18 -9.46
C LEU A 27 14.49 7.57 -9.54
N SER A 28 15.30 8.59 -9.29
CA SER A 28 14.87 9.99 -9.31
C SER A 28 15.99 10.88 -9.84
N GLY A 29 15.68 12.17 -10.04
CA GLY A 29 16.64 13.14 -10.56
C GLY A 29 16.86 13.02 -12.07
N SER A 30 18.06 13.37 -12.54
CA SER A 30 18.30 13.47 -13.98
C SER A 30 18.42 12.09 -14.66
N ILE A 31 17.73 11.94 -15.79
CA ILE A 31 17.89 10.80 -16.69
C ILE A 31 19.12 11.05 -17.58
N PRO A 32 20.04 10.07 -17.74
CA PRO A 32 21.17 10.22 -18.65
C PRO A 32 20.73 10.47 -20.10
N MET A 33 21.45 11.33 -20.82
CA MET A 33 21.13 11.69 -22.21
C MET A 33 21.52 10.62 -23.23
N GLN A 34 22.33 9.65 -22.82
CA GLN A 34 22.71 8.48 -23.62
C GLN A 34 22.11 7.25 -22.96
N LEU A 35 21.13 6.66 -23.63
CA LEU A 35 20.44 5.47 -23.17
C LEU A 35 20.64 4.33 -24.18
N PRO A 36 20.58 3.07 -23.75
CA PRO A 36 20.34 1.94 -24.63
C PRO A 36 19.13 2.18 -25.55
N THR A 37 19.12 1.50 -26.71
CA THR A 37 18.05 1.63 -27.72
C THR A 37 16.66 1.51 -27.11
N VAL A 38 16.47 0.57 -26.19
CA VAL A 38 15.24 0.39 -25.43
C VAL A 38 15.54 0.52 -23.94
N THR A 39 14.86 1.44 -23.27
CA THR A 39 15.01 1.64 -21.82
C THR A 39 13.65 1.70 -21.14
N ASP A 40 13.43 0.88 -20.12
CA ASP A 40 12.22 0.91 -19.28
C ASP A 40 12.50 1.50 -17.90
N LEU A 41 11.96 2.68 -17.67
CA LEU A 41 12.03 3.44 -16.43
C LEU A 41 10.68 3.53 -15.71
N ARG A 42 9.63 2.81 -16.13
CA ARG A 42 8.30 2.90 -15.50
C ARG A 42 8.35 2.50 -14.03
N ASN A 43 7.42 3.02 -13.24
CA ASN A 43 7.30 2.80 -11.81
C ASN A 43 8.55 3.18 -11.01
N ASN A 44 9.21 4.27 -11.41
CA ASN A 44 10.25 4.96 -10.63
C ASN A 44 9.70 6.28 -10.06
N ARG A 45 10.56 7.24 -9.72
CA ARG A 45 10.22 8.53 -9.09
C ARG A 45 10.67 9.74 -9.92
N TYR A 46 10.76 9.61 -11.25
CA TYR A 46 11.11 10.73 -12.13
C TYR A 46 9.97 11.76 -12.20
N SER A 47 10.32 13.03 -12.07
CA SER A 47 9.36 14.13 -12.21
C SER A 47 9.11 14.46 -13.69
N LEU A 48 8.04 15.22 -13.97
CA LEU A 48 7.83 15.79 -15.30
C LEU A 48 9.05 16.58 -15.78
N ALA A 49 9.66 17.37 -14.90
CA ALA A 49 10.82 18.18 -15.26
C ALA A 49 12.03 17.33 -15.66
N ASP A 50 12.22 16.15 -15.04
CA ASP A 50 13.30 15.24 -15.40
C ASP A 50 13.07 14.61 -16.78
N ILE A 51 11.83 14.23 -17.07
CA ILE A 51 11.42 13.64 -18.34
C ILE A 51 11.48 14.69 -19.47
N GLU A 52 10.99 15.91 -19.23
CA GLU A 52 11.10 17.03 -20.16
C GLU A 52 12.56 17.35 -20.46
N ARG A 53 13.40 17.44 -19.42
CA ARG A 53 14.83 17.71 -19.58
C ARG A 53 15.49 16.63 -20.44
N PHE A 54 15.12 15.37 -20.28
CA PHE A 54 15.61 14.29 -21.14
C PHE A 54 15.23 14.52 -22.61
N PHE A 55 13.95 14.73 -22.93
CA PHE A 55 13.52 14.92 -24.33
C PHE A 55 14.08 16.20 -24.97
N VAL A 56 14.26 17.26 -24.20
CA VAL A 56 14.82 18.53 -24.69
C VAL A 56 16.31 18.41 -25.02
N ASN A 57 17.07 17.61 -24.27
CA ASN A 57 18.53 17.58 -24.37
C ASN A 57 19.08 16.27 -24.97
N SER A 58 18.26 15.22 -25.09
CA SER A 58 18.65 13.99 -25.74
C SER A 58 18.87 14.25 -27.23
N GLN A 59 20.06 13.89 -27.72
CA GLN A 59 20.36 13.89 -29.16
C GLN A 59 19.94 12.59 -29.85
N GLN A 60 19.23 11.72 -29.12
CA GLN A 60 18.76 10.42 -29.58
C GLN A 60 17.25 10.33 -29.42
N SER A 61 16.62 9.45 -30.21
CA SER A 61 15.21 9.06 -30.06
C SER A 61 15.12 7.61 -29.56
N PRO A 62 15.58 7.28 -28.34
CA PRO A 62 15.46 5.93 -27.82
C PRO A 62 13.99 5.59 -27.58
N GLU A 63 13.69 4.30 -27.61
CA GLU A 63 12.41 3.78 -27.18
C GLU A 63 12.39 3.79 -25.64
N LEU A 64 11.91 4.90 -25.08
CA LEU A 64 11.88 5.14 -23.65
C LEU A 64 10.49 4.89 -23.08
N TYR A 65 10.36 3.84 -22.27
CA TYR A 65 9.16 3.59 -21.48
C TYR A 65 9.30 4.30 -20.13
N TYR A 66 8.68 5.47 -19.99
CA TYR A 66 8.80 6.29 -18.77
C TYR A 66 7.50 6.44 -17.97
N SER A 67 6.33 6.15 -18.56
CA SER A 67 5.03 6.33 -17.89
C SER A 67 4.40 4.97 -17.57
N PRO A 68 3.87 4.74 -16.35
CA PRO A 68 3.74 5.72 -15.27
C PRO A 68 4.98 5.86 -14.39
N GLN A 69 5.01 6.90 -13.55
CA GLN A 69 5.90 7.00 -12.37
C GLN A 69 5.08 6.92 -11.07
N ARG A 70 5.77 6.73 -9.94
CA ARG A 70 5.24 6.61 -8.59
C ARG A 70 5.83 7.72 -7.72
N TYR A 71 5.03 8.38 -6.92
CA TYR A 71 5.48 9.43 -6.00
C TYR A 71 4.77 9.30 -4.64
N ASP A 72 5.28 10.05 -3.65
CA ASP A 72 4.90 9.96 -2.24
C ASP A 72 5.24 8.62 -1.56
N VAL A 73 4.68 8.43 -0.37
CA VAL A 73 4.81 7.26 0.52
C VAL A 73 3.39 6.83 0.88
N ALA A 74 3.16 5.52 1.02
CA ALA A 74 1.87 5.00 1.46
C ALA A 74 1.45 5.66 2.77
N GLY A 75 0.19 6.07 2.83
CA GLY A 75 -0.37 6.81 3.95
C GLY A 75 -1.55 6.09 4.55
N SER A 76 -1.93 6.48 5.77
CA SER A 76 -3.18 6.02 6.36
C SER A 76 -3.75 7.06 7.31
N ALA A 77 -5.07 7.07 7.45
CA ALA A 77 -5.76 7.79 8.51
C ALA A 77 -6.87 6.96 9.12
N THR A 78 -7.16 7.21 10.39
CA THR A 78 -8.30 6.63 11.10
C THR A 78 -9.21 7.76 11.52
N VAL A 79 -10.45 7.77 11.00
CA VAL A 79 -11.40 8.87 11.17
C VAL A 79 -12.77 8.31 11.57
N PRO A 80 -13.48 8.91 12.55
CA PRO A 80 -14.84 8.51 12.88
C PRO A 80 -15.81 8.74 11.71
N GLU A 81 -16.86 7.94 11.64
CA GLU A 81 -17.98 8.19 10.74
C GLU A 81 -18.66 9.54 11.08
N GLY A 82 -19.14 10.25 10.06
CA GLY A 82 -19.80 11.55 10.19
C GLY A 82 -18.86 12.75 10.19
N GLU A 83 -17.55 12.55 10.38
CA GLU A 83 -16.54 13.61 10.32
C GLU A 83 -16.18 13.98 8.89
N ALA A 84 -15.74 15.23 8.69
CA ALA A 84 -15.18 15.67 7.42
C ALA A 84 -13.73 15.20 7.28
N PHE A 85 -13.32 14.82 6.07
CA PHE A 85 -11.94 14.42 5.79
C PHE A 85 -11.54 14.77 4.37
N THR A 86 -10.25 15.06 4.16
CA THR A 86 -9.73 15.39 2.82
C THR A 86 -8.46 14.62 2.54
N LEU A 87 -8.48 13.82 1.48
CA LEU A 87 -7.31 13.20 0.90
C LEU A 87 -6.59 14.24 0.03
N ASN A 88 -5.37 14.58 0.43
CA ASN A 88 -4.52 15.54 -0.27
C ASN A 88 -3.45 14.82 -1.07
N GLN A 89 -3.07 15.37 -2.23
CA GLN A 89 -1.88 14.97 -2.99
C GLN A 89 -0.88 16.11 -3.21
N SER A 90 0.35 15.78 -3.62
CA SER A 90 1.50 16.69 -3.61
C SER A 90 1.75 17.46 -4.92
N LEU A 91 1.04 17.16 -6.01
CA LEU A 91 1.11 17.88 -7.28
C LEU A 91 0.03 18.97 -7.37
N SER A 92 0.09 19.82 -8.39
CA SER A 92 -0.87 20.91 -8.53
C SER A 92 -1.42 21.04 -9.95
N SER A 93 -2.71 21.34 -10.05
CA SER A 93 -3.39 21.73 -11.28
C SER A 93 -2.76 22.96 -11.94
N LEU A 94 -2.18 23.87 -11.15
CA LEU A 94 -1.45 25.04 -11.66
C LEU A 94 -0.19 24.66 -12.45
N ALA A 95 0.40 23.50 -12.15
CA ALA A 95 1.51 22.94 -12.93
C ALA A 95 1.03 22.19 -14.20
N GLY A 96 -0.27 22.18 -14.46
CA GLY A 96 -0.90 21.56 -15.63
C GLY A 96 -1.35 20.12 -15.43
N TYR A 97 -1.28 19.57 -14.21
CA TYR A 97 -1.76 18.22 -13.94
C TYR A 97 -3.29 18.15 -13.89
N GLN A 98 -3.81 17.06 -14.42
CA GLN A 98 -5.19 16.63 -14.26
C GLN A 98 -5.23 15.45 -13.29
N PHE A 99 -6.35 15.26 -12.60
CA PHE A 99 -6.46 14.26 -11.53
C PHE A 99 -7.61 13.29 -11.78
N ARG A 100 -7.43 12.04 -11.34
CA ARG A 100 -8.48 11.04 -11.18
C ARG A 100 -8.26 10.30 -9.87
N TRP A 101 -9.34 10.16 -9.11
CA TRP A 101 -9.32 9.40 -7.86
C TRP A 101 -9.93 8.02 -8.06
N TYR A 102 -9.24 7.03 -7.52
CA TYR A 102 -9.63 5.64 -7.53
C TYR A 102 -9.75 5.15 -6.10
N ARG A 103 -10.66 4.21 -5.90
CA ARG A 103 -10.82 3.46 -4.67
C ARG A 103 -10.59 1.98 -4.97
N ASP A 104 -10.06 1.26 -3.99
CA ASP A 104 -9.81 -0.17 -4.04
C ASP A 104 -9.03 -0.54 -5.30
N TYR A 105 -8.05 0.32 -5.62
CA TYR A 105 -7.08 0.27 -6.73
C TYR A 105 -7.59 0.63 -8.12
N ASP A 106 -8.85 0.36 -8.47
CA ASP A 106 -9.33 0.54 -9.86
C ASP A 106 -10.72 1.20 -9.99
N GLN A 107 -11.46 1.38 -8.90
CA GLN A 107 -12.81 1.92 -8.94
C GLN A 107 -12.75 3.45 -8.99
N PHE A 108 -13.08 4.03 -10.15
CA PHE A 108 -13.13 5.48 -10.29
C PHE A 108 -14.19 6.08 -9.36
N THR A 109 -13.81 7.04 -8.54
CA THR A 109 -14.71 7.67 -7.55
C THR A 109 -15.64 8.72 -8.16
N GLY A 110 -15.46 9.06 -9.44
CA GLY A 110 -16.13 10.19 -10.08
C GLY A 110 -15.40 11.53 -9.89
N SER A 111 -14.39 11.61 -9.02
CA SER A 111 -13.68 12.86 -8.73
C SER A 111 -12.47 13.08 -9.63
N THR A 112 -12.41 14.27 -10.23
CA THR A 112 -11.26 14.79 -10.97
C THR A 112 -10.59 15.98 -10.29
N ALA A 113 -10.97 16.27 -9.04
CA ALA A 113 -10.42 17.37 -8.28
C ALA A 113 -9.00 17.08 -7.78
N GLU A 114 -8.21 18.14 -7.57
CA GLU A 114 -6.85 18.06 -7.00
C GLU A 114 -6.82 17.41 -5.61
N LYS A 115 -7.95 17.43 -4.89
CA LYS A 115 -8.14 16.81 -3.57
C LYS A 115 -9.47 16.08 -3.55
N LEU A 116 -9.56 14.97 -2.82
CA LEU A 116 -10.81 14.25 -2.60
C LEU A 116 -11.33 14.56 -1.19
N SER A 117 -12.40 15.34 -1.13
CA SER A 117 -13.00 15.82 0.12
C SER A 117 -14.31 15.10 0.42
N PHE A 118 -14.46 14.66 1.66
CA PHE A 118 -15.67 14.11 2.24
C PHE A 118 -16.21 15.11 3.25
N ASN A 119 -17.43 15.61 3.03
CA ASN A 119 -18.07 16.53 3.97
C ASN A 119 -18.50 15.82 5.26
N LYS A 120 -18.93 14.57 5.12
CA LYS A 120 -19.25 13.63 6.21
C LYS A 120 -18.97 12.22 5.71
N LEU A 121 -17.99 11.56 6.31
CA LEU A 121 -17.66 10.18 5.99
C LEU A 121 -18.82 9.25 6.36
N LYS A 122 -19.11 8.30 5.47
CA LYS A 122 -20.04 7.20 5.71
C LYS A 122 -19.29 5.87 5.75
N LYS A 123 -19.95 4.82 6.21
CA LYS A 123 -19.37 3.47 6.22
C LYS A 123 -18.79 3.07 4.86
N GLU A 124 -19.47 3.42 3.79
CA GLU A 124 -19.03 3.18 2.42
C GLU A 124 -17.88 4.07 1.97
N ASP A 125 -17.41 5.08 2.70
CA ASP A 125 -16.28 5.94 2.29
C ASP A 125 -14.92 5.43 2.82
N PHE A 126 -14.91 4.36 3.62
CA PHE A 126 -13.66 3.79 4.14
C PHE A 126 -13.10 2.75 3.16
N GLY A 127 -11.79 2.79 2.92
CA GLY A 127 -11.13 1.93 1.94
C GLY A 127 -9.77 2.47 1.54
N THR A 128 -9.19 1.87 0.50
CA THR A 128 -7.89 2.29 -0.03
C THR A 128 -8.11 3.24 -1.20
N TYR A 129 -7.50 4.42 -1.14
CA TYR A 129 -7.61 5.44 -2.18
C TYR A 129 -6.28 5.63 -2.91
N THR A 130 -6.34 5.82 -4.21
CA THR A 130 -5.20 6.18 -5.05
C THR A 130 -5.57 7.39 -5.91
N CYS A 131 -4.61 8.28 -6.15
CA CYS A 131 -4.77 9.37 -7.10
C CYS A 131 -3.81 9.15 -8.28
N GLU A 132 -4.34 9.18 -9.49
CA GLU A 132 -3.57 9.38 -10.70
C GLU A 132 -3.57 10.88 -11.02
N ALA A 133 -2.38 11.47 -11.03
CA ALA A 133 -2.16 12.78 -11.62
C ALA A 133 -1.54 12.56 -13.01
N PHE A 134 -2.17 13.05 -14.06
CA PHE A 134 -1.70 12.86 -15.42
C PHE A 134 -1.57 14.18 -16.16
N ILE A 135 -0.64 14.23 -17.10
CA ILE A 135 -0.39 15.41 -17.90
C ILE A 135 -0.01 15.00 -19.32
N ARG A 136 -0.56 15.74 -20.29
CA ARG A 136 -0.12 15.71 -21.68
C ARG A 136 0.45 17.07 -22.03
N ARG A 137 1.69 17.12 -22.51
CA ARG A 137 2.38 18.35 -22.85
C ARG A 137 3.22 18.18 -24.09
N ARG A 138 3.24 19.20 -24.94
CA ARG A 138 4.12 19.24 -26.11
C ARG A 138 5.30 20.17 -25.84
N THR A 139 6.53 19.66 -26.00
CA THR A 139 7.78 20.41 -25.79
C THR A 139 8.77 20.09 -26.90
N LEU A 140 9.27 21.10 -27.62
CA LEU A 140 10.23 20.96 -28.74
C LEU A 140 9.87 19.86 -29.75
N GLY A 141 8.58 19.72 -30.07
CA GLY A 141 8.09 18.73 -31.02
C GLY A 141 7.75 17.36 -30.41
N TYR A 142 8.19 17.06 -29.19
CA TYR A 142 7.83 15.84 -28.47
C TYR A 142 6.47 15.97 -27.80
N GLU A 143 5.63 14.93 -27.89
CA GLU A 143 4.46 14.78 -27.03
C GLU A 143 4.84 13.93 -25.82
N ILE A 144 4.74 14.54 -24.64
CA ILE A 144 4.96 13.89 -23.36
C ILE A 144 3.59 13.56 -22.77
N GLU A 145 3.37 12.29 -22.46
CA GLU A 145 2.19 11.79 -21.76
C GLU A 145 2.66 11.06 -20.50
N LEU A 146 2.45 11.70 -19.36
CA LEU A 146 2.96 11.22 -18.08
C LEU A 146 1.82 11.01 -17.10
N SER A 147 1.71 9.79 -16.60
CA SER A 147 0.88 9.44 -15.44
C SER A 147 1.77 9.27 -14.21
N LEU A 148 1.40 9.96 -13.14
CA LEU A 148 2.01 9.89 -11.83
C LEU A 148 0.97 9.29 -10.89
N PHE A 149 1.23 8.08 -10.40
CA PHE A 149 0.38 7.46 -9.40
C PHE A 149 0.96 7.70 -8.02
N ARG A 150 0.09 8.05 -7.09
CA ARG A 150 0.44 8.08 -5.68
C ARG A 150 0.52 6.68 -5.12
N GLU A 151 1.34 6.52 -4.10
CA GLU A 151 1.21 5.38 -3.22
C GLU A 151 -0.19 5.35 -2.58
N PRO A 152 -0.75 4.16 -2.31
CA PRO A 152 -2.08 4.01 -1.74
C PRO A 152 -2.23 4.74 -0.40
N PHE A 153 -3.42 5.28 -0.15
CA PHE A 153 -3.80 5.88 1.11
C PHE A 153 -4.97 5.10 1.72
N ASP A 154 -4.75 4.48 2.88
CA ASP A 154 -5.80 3.74 3.57
C ASP A 154 -6.60 4.64 4.53
N LEU A 155 -7.91 4.73 4.29
CA LEU A 155 -8.82 5.45 5.16
C LEU A 155 -9.65 4.45 5.98
N TYR A 156 -9.38 4.38 7.28
CA TYR A 156 -10.03 3.47 8.22
C TYR A 156 -11.09 4.19 9.06
N ASN A 157 -12.16 3.47 9.40
CA ASN A 157 -13.15 3.95 10.36
C ASN A 157 -12.60 3.81 11.79
N ALA A 158 -12.67 4.88 12.59
CA ALA A 158 -12.20 4.88 13.98
C ALA A 158 -13.01 3.96 14.92
N LEU A 159 -14.29 3.77 14.63
CA LEU A 159 -15.16 2.83 15.34
C LEU A 159 -15.35 1.52 14.56
N GLY A 160 -14.80 1.44 13.36
CA GLY A 160 -14.70 0.20 12.63
C GLY A 160 -13.70 -0.71 13.31
N THR A 161 -14.06 -1.97 13.53
CA THR A 161 -13.04 -2.98 13.79
C THR A 161 -12.12 -2.98 12.58
N LYS A 162 -10.83 -2.66 12.75
CA LYS A 162 -9.79 -2.71 11.71
C LYS A 162 -10.03 -3.95 10.83
N ASP A 163 -10.58 -3.77 9.63
CA ASP A 163 -10.77 -4.89 8.72
C ASP A 163 -9.38 -5.26 8.20
N THR A 164 -8.82 -6.25 8.88
CA THR A 164 -7.43 -6.64 8.82
C THR A 164 -7.26 -7.67 7.70
N THR A 165 -7.64 -7.33 6.47
CA THR A 165 -7.82 -8.37 5.44
C THR A 165 -6.60 -8.61 4.54
N ALA A 166 -5.50 -7.85 4.70
CA ALA A 166 -4.27 -8.12 3.93
C ALA A 166 -2.97 -8.24 4.75
N GLU A 167 -2.87 -7.60 5.92
CA GLU A 167 -1.56 -7.38 6.55
C GLU A 167 -1.27 -8.18 7.85
N GLU A 168 -2.27 -8.73 8.53
CA GLU A 168 -2.08 -9.32 9.85
C GLU A 168 -2.73 -10.71 9.94
N ARG A 169 -2.17 -11.68 9.20
CA ARG A 169 -2.60 -13.09 9.24
C ARG A 169 -2.24 -13.71 10.60
N MET A 170 -3.10 -13.48 11.59
CA MET A 170 -3.17 -14.28 12.80
C MET A 170 -4.48 -15.06 12.82
N TYR A 171 -4.44 -16.36 13.03
CA TYR A 171 -5.62 -17.24 13.00
C TYR A 171 -5.50 -18.39 14.00
N ILE A 172 -6.63 -18.97 14.39
CA ILE A 172 -6.72 -20.05 15.37
C ILE A 172 -7.14 -21.34 14.67
N TYR A 173 -6.35 -22.40 14.79
CA TYR A 173 -6.63 -23.68 14.15
C TYR A 173 -6.18 -24.89 15.00
N PRO A 174 -6.96 -25.99 15.05
CA PRO A 174 -8.30 -26.14 14.49
C PRO A 174 -9.33 -25.32 15.28
N ASN A 175 -10.29 -24.75 14.56
CA ASN A 175 -11.45 -24.07 15.14
C ASN A 175 -12.68 -24.43 14.27
N PRO A 176 -13.64 -25.25 14.75
CA PRO A 176 -13.80 -25.74 16.13
C PRO A 176 -12.71 -26.72 16.61
N ALA A 177 -12.25 -26.52 17.85
CA ALA A 177 -11.20 -27.29 18.52
C ALA A 177 -11.77 -28.51 19.25
N ALA A 178 -11.06 -29.64 19.19
CA ALA A 178 -11.39 -30.84 19.97
C ALA A 178 -10.64 -30.85 21.31
N GLU A 179 -9.33 -31.15 21.29
CA GLU A 179 -8.50 -31.19 22.51
C GLU A 179 -7.50 -30.04 22.59
N ARG A 180 -7.20 -29.42 21.44
CA ARG A 180 -6.27 -28.29 21.33
C ARG A 180 -6.62 -27.39 20.15
N ALA A 181 -6.17 -26.14 20.26
CA ALA A 181 -6.07 -25.18 19.18
C ALA A 181 -4.70 -24.49 19.21
N THR A 182 -4.26 -23.97 18.08
CA THR A 182 -2.98 -23.27 17.94
C THR A 182 -3.19 -21.88 17.37
N ILE A 183 -2.47 -20.91 17.92
CA ILE A 183 -2.40 -19.53 17.44
C ILE A 183 -1.31 -19.46 16.36
N PHE A 184 -1.70 -19.25 15.11
CA PHE A 184 -0.77 -18.99 14.01
C PHE A 184 -0.64 -17.49 13.82
N SER A 185 0.59 -16.97 13.71
CA SER A 185 0.90 -15.57 13.44
C SER A 185 2.08 -15.48 12.48
N LEU A 186 1.94 -14.74 11.37
CA LEU A 186 2.98 -14.64 10.35
C LEU A 186 4.04 -13.56 10.58
N ARG A 187 3.69 -12.47 11.28
CA ARG A 187 4.58 -11.30 11.47
C ARG A 187 5.02 -11.17 12.92
N ASP A 188 4.08 -11.26 13.85
CA ASP A 188 4.35 -10.93 15.23
C ASP A 188 4.48 -12.17 16.12
N LYS A 189 5.48 -12.13 17.01
CA LYS A 189 5.60 -13.12 18.08
C LYS A 189 4.44 -12.97 19.07
N VAL A 190 3.78 -14.08 19.38
CA VAL A 190 2.78 -14.15 20.45
C VAL A 190 3.49 -14.08 21.80
N LEU A 191 3.12 -13.08 22.61
CA LEU A 191 3.68 -12.87 23.95
C LEU A 191 2.85 -13.60 25.00
N GLU A 192 1.52 -13.48 24.93
CA GLU A 192 0.60 -14.14 25.84
C GLU A 192 -0.80 -14.26 25.23
N TYR A 193 -1.61 -15.16 25.79
CA TYR A 193 -3.04 -15.23 25.51
C TYR A 193 -3.84 -15.41 26.80
N THR A 194 -5.08 -14.94 26.76
CA THR A 194 -6.09 -15.16 27.80
C THR A 194 -7.36 -15.70 27.17
N LEU A 195 -7.89 -16.78 27.73
CA LEU A 195 -9.14 -17.40 27.31
C LEU A 195 -10.24 -17.10 28.34
N TYR A 196 -11.39 -16.66 27.85
CA TYR A 196 -12.55 -16.31 28.64
C TYR A 196 -13.75 -17.18 28.25
N ASP A 197 -14.62 -17.49 29.21
CA ASP A 197 -15.99 -17.87 28.88
C ASP A 197 -16.82 -16.66 28.42
N MET A 198 -18.06 -16.90 27.97
CA MET A 198 -18.95 -15.84 27.49
C MET A 198 -19.48 -14.92 28.60
N SER A 199 -19.28 -15.26 29.88
CA SER A 199 -19.56 -14.36 31.01
C SER A 199 -18.40 -13.40 31.31
N GLY A 200 -17.26 -13.58 30.63
CA GLY A 200 -16.04 -12.80 30.85
C GLY A 200 -15.14 -13.35 31.96
N LYS A 201 -15.43 -14.55 32.49
CA LYS A 201 -14.56 -15.21 33.46
C LYS A 201 -13.33 -15.77 32.76
N ILE A 202 -12.15 -15.49 33.33
CA ILE A 202 -10.87 -16.04 32.85
C ILE A 202 -10.83 -17.53 33.15
N LEU A 203 -10.64 -18.34 32.11
CA LEU A 203 -10.46 -19.79 32.19
C LEU A 203 -8.99 -20.17 32.13
N MET A 204 -8.20 -19.43 31.35
CA MET A 204 -6.80 -19.72 31.14
C MET A 204 -6.03 -18.46 30.77
N HIS A 205 -4.80 -18.33 31.26
CA HIS A 205 -3.84 -17.34 30.82
C HIS A 205 -2.48 -18.01 30.67
N LYS A 206 -1.80 -17.80 29.53
CA LYS A 206 -0.48 -18.39 29.25
C LYS A 206 0.42 -17.39 28.55
N ARG A 207 1.72 -17.47 28.82
CA ARG A 207 2.78 -16.64 28.21
C ARG A 207 3.72 -17.50 27.38
N ASN A 208 4.32 -16.90 26.35
CA ASN A 208 5.35 -17.50 25.49
C ASN A 208 4.96 -18.86 24.89
N THR A 209 3.67 -19.06 24.60
CA THR A 209 3.16 -20.25 23.94
C THR A 209 2.06 -19.88 22.96
N ILE A 210 1.92 -20.72 21.93
CA ILE A 210 0.89 -20.62 20.90
C ILE A 210 -0.13 -21.76 20.97
N GLU A 211 0.09 -22.74 21.86
CA GLU A 211 -0.83 -23.86 22.04
C GLU A 211 -1.86 -23.56 23.12
N ILE A 212 -3.12 -23.85 22.79
CA ILE A 212 -4.28 -23.71 23.65
C ILE A 212 -4.82 -25.11 23.92
N ASN A 213 -4.65 -25.58 25.16
CA ASN A 213 -5.28 -26.83 25.57
C ASN A 213 -6.78 -26.59 25.82
N THR A 214 -7.63 -27.30 25.06
CA THR A 214 -9.08 -27.21 25.14
C THR A 214 -9.74 -28.49 25.68
N SER A 215 -8.98 -29.52 26.07
CA SER A 215 -9.53 -30.84 26.42
C SER A 215 -10.47 -30.80 27.62
N ASN A 216 -10.22 -29.92 28.58
CA ASN A 216 -11.03 -29.76 29.79
C ASN A 216 -12.12 -28.69 29.68
N LEU A 217 -12.34 -28.14 28.48
CA LEU A 217 -13.39 -27.15 28.22
C LEU A 217 -14.68 -27.85 27.82
N THR A 218 -15.81 -27.30 28.26
CA THR A 218 -17.13 -27.75 27.81
C THR A 218 -17.39 -27.32 26.36
N PRO A 219 -18.16 -28.07 25.56
CA PRO A 219 -18.59 -27.63 24.24
C PRO A 219 -19.33 -26.28 24.30
N ALA A 220 -18.70 -25.22 23.80
CA ALA A 220 -19.19 -23.84 23.87
C ALA A 220 -18.36 -22.91 22.98
N LEU A 221 -18.81 -21.66 22.86
CA LEU A 221 -18.03 -20.54 22.32
C LEU A 221 -17.22 -19.89 23.45
N TYR A 222 -15.96 -19.58 23.15
CA TYR A 222 -15.03 -18.89 24.05
C TYR A 222 -14.43 -17.67 23.36
N LEU A 223 -14.05 -16.66 24.15
CA LEU A 223 -13.30 -15.50 23.67
C LEU A 223 -11.81 -15.69 24.00
N LEU A 224 -10.96 -15.60 22.99
CA LEU A 224 -9.52 -15.69 23.12
C LEU A 224 -8.90 -14.32 22.83
N GLN A 225 -8.22 -13.73 23.80
CA GLN A 225 -7.39 -12.54 23.58
C GLN A 225 -5.93 -12.94 23.44
N VAL A 226 -5.25 -12.42 22.42
CA VAL A 226 -3.85 -12.69 22.10
C VAL A 226 -3.09 -11.37 22.08
N LYS A 227 -1.97 -11.30 22.80
CA LYS A 227 -1.09 -10.13 22.83
C LYS A 227 0.19 -10.40 22.06
N THR A 228 0.57 -9.45 21.23
CA THR A 228 1.84 -9.39 20.51
C THR A 228 2.57 -8.08 20.80
N ALA A 229 3.77 -7.91 20.23
CA ALA A 229 4.47 -6.63 20.28
C ALA A 229 3.71 -5.48 19.58
N ALA A 230 2.88 -5.80 18.58
CA ALA A 230 2.08 -4.83 17.83
C ALA A 230 0.78 -4.43 18.56
N GLY A 231 0.30 -5.23 19.51
CA GLY A 231 -0.93 -4.93 20.26
C GLY A 231 -1.69 -6.19 20.71
N MET A 232 -2.96 -5.99 21.10
CA MET A 232 -3.85 -7.06 21.55
C MET A 232 -4.95 -7.32 20.51
N ARG A 233 -5.26 -8.59 20.27
CA ARG A 233 -6.30 -9.06 19.33
C ARG A 233 -7.26 -10.01 20.02
N SER A 234 -8.49 -10.09 19.50
CA SER A 234 -9.53 -10.98 20.02
C SER A 234 -10.00 -11.95 18.93
N PHE A 235 -10.16 -13.22 19.30
CA PHE A 235 -10.63 -14.31 18.45
C PHE A 235 -11.77 -15.06 19.12
N LYS A 236 -12.65 -15.63 18.30
CA LYS A 236 -13.65 -16.61 18.73
C LYS A 236 -13.05 -18.01 18.66
N LEU A 237 -13.12 -18.77 19.74
CA LEU A 237 -12.71 -20.18 19.79
C LEU A 237 -13.93 -21.05 20.09
N ILE A 238 -14.24 -21.99 19.21
CA ILE A 238 -15.37 -22.91 19.35
C ILE A 238 -14.81 -24.25 19.85
N LYS A 239 -15.31 -24.76 20.99
CA LYS A 239 -15.02 -26.12 21.47
C LYS A 239 -16.11 -27.07 20.98
N LYS A 240 -15.69 -28.18 20.36
CA LYS A 240 -16.57 -29.31 20.03
C LYS A 240 -16.99 -30.10 21.26
#